data_AF-A0A822EKE1-F1
#
_entry.id   AF-A0A822EKE1-F1
#
_cell.length_a   1.000
_cell.length_b   1.000
_cell.length_c   1.000
_cell.angle_alpha   90.00
_cell.angle_beta   90.00
_cell.angle_gamma   90.00
#
_symmetry.space_group_name_H-M   'P 1'
#
loop_
_entity.id
_entity.type
_entity.pdbx_description
1 polymer ?
#
loop_
_entity_poly.entity_id
_entity_poly.type
_entity_poly.pdbx_seq_one_letter_code
_entity_poly.pdbx_strand_id
1 'polypeptide(L)'
;MKEKIHELDQRCLQKLDEQRTQLNQIPICHIQDGIKTIENTRLQLEIRPLTIDDSLVFIEEFEPNKCHLVNLTIPYRTIDCSGEWGPVLANNNRYLLIDRHPNLCLINQKLEIIKKSPCKFGFIRDICWSSTLNCFIV
;
A
#
# COMPACT_ATOMS: atom_id res chain seq x y z
N MET A 1 -15.52 64.08 19.59
CA MET A 1 -15.22 62.76 20.18
C MET A 1 -15.65 61.61 19.26
N LYS A 2 -16.86 61.65 18.68
CA LYS A 2 -17.36 60.61 17.74
C LYS A 2 -16.54 60.47 16.44
N GLU A 3 -16.05 61.57 15.87
CA GLU A 3 -15.25 61.54 14.62
C GLU A 3 -13.90 60.83 14.80
N LYS A 4 -13.21 61.07 15.93
CA LYS A 4 -11.94 60.38 16.24
C LYS A 4 -12.12 58.88 16.44
N ILE A 5 -13.26 58.45 16.98
CA ILE A 5 -13.59 57.02 17.13
C ILE A 5 -13.85 56.40 15.76
N HIS A 6 -14.58 57.08 14.88
CA HIS A 6 -14.84 56.60 13.53
C HIS A 6 -13.56 56.47 12.68
N GLU A 7 -12.64 57.42 12.81
CA GLU A 7 -11.34 57.38 12.14
C GLU A 7 -10.45 56.24 12.65
N LEU A 8 -10.47 55.97 13.96
CA LEU A 8 -9.78 54.83 14.57
C LEU A 8 -10.37 53.49 14.11
N ASP A 9 -11.70 53.37 14.02
CA ASP A 9 -12.37 52.15 13.55
C ASP A 9 -12.03 51.86 12.07
N GLN A 10 -12.05 52.88 11.21
CA GLN A 10 -11.65 52.72 9.80
C GLN A 10 -10.19 52.26 9.68
N ARG A 11 -9.29 52.83 10.50
CA ARG A 11 -7.87 52.47 10.49
C ARG A 11 -7.63 51.05 11.01
N CYS A 12 -8.41 50.59 11.98
CA CYS A 12 -8.37 49.20 12.47
C CYS A 12 -8.87 48.22 11.40
N LEU A 13 -9.97 48.53 10.71
CA LEU A 13 -10.52 47.71 9.64
C LEU A 13 -9.53 47.56 8.47
N GLN A 14 -8.87 48.65 8.08
CA GLN A 14 -7.89 48.63 7.00
C GLN A 14 -6.68 47.75 7.33
N LYS A 15 -6.15 47.83 8.57
CA LYS A 15 -5.04 46.97 9.01
C LYS A 15 -5.43 45.50 9.09
N LEU A 16 -6.66 45.20 9.50
CA LEU A 16 -7.17 43.82 9.53
C LEU A 16 -7.28 43.23 8.12
N ASP A 17 -7.71 44.02 7.14
CA ASP A 17 -7.84 43.58 5.76
C ASP A 17 -6.47 43.38 5.07
N GLU A 18 -5.51 44.26 5.35
CA GLU A 18 -4.12 44.13 4.91
C GLU A 18 -3.46 42.87 5.49
N GLN A 19 -3.64 42.61 6.79
CA GLN A 19 -3.11 41.40 7.43
C GLN A 19 -3.76 40.13 6.88
N ARG A 20 -5.08 40.16 6.62
CA ARG A 20 -5.80 39.02 6.04
C ARG A 20 -5.35 38.75 4.61
N THR A 21 -5.09 39.78 3.83
CA THR A 21 -4.59 39.68 2.46
C THR A 21 -3.17 39.08 2.44
N GLN A 22 -2.28 39.54 3.33
CA GLN A 22 -0.93 39.00 3.45
C GLN A 22 -0.92 37.54 3.92
N LEU A 23 -1.75 37.19 4.91
CA LEU A 23 -1.85 35.83 5.44
C LEU A 23 -2.40 34.84 4.40
N ASN A 24 -3.29 35.29 3.51
CA ASN A 24 -3.87 34.46 2.46
C ASN A 24 -2.96 34.33 1.23
N GLN A 25 -2.04 35.26 1.00
CA GLN A 25 -1.11 35.19 -0.13
C GLN A 25 -0.02 34.12 0.08
N ILE A 26 0.52 33.99 1.30
CA ILE A 26 1.62 33.04 1.59
C ILE A 26 1.26 31.58 1.26
N PRO A 27 0.09 31.04 1.69
CA PRO A 27 -0.30 29.66 1.37
C PRO A 27 -0.52 29.43 -0.13
N ILE A 28 -1.08 30.42 -0.84
CA ILE A 28 -1.34 30.33 -2.28
C ILE A 28 -0.02 30.28 -3.06
N CYS A 29 0.96 31.09 -2.67
CA CYS A 29 2.29 31.09 -3.29
C CYS A 29 2.96 29.71 -3.14
N HIS A 30 2.94 29.14 -1.93
CA HIS A 30 3.52 27.82 -1.69
C HIS A 30 2.84 26.69 -2.47
N ILE A 31 1.51 26.76 -2.63
CA ILE A 31 0.77 25.79 -3.44
C ILE A 31 1.16 25.93 -4.92
N GLN A 32 1.27 27.16 -5.44
CA GLN A 32 1.68 27.41 -6.82
C GLN A 32 3.11 26.92 -7.09
N ASP A 33 4.02 27.12 -6.16
CA ASP A 33 5.40 26.62 -6.26
C ASP A 33 5.45 25.09 -6.20
N GLY A 34 4.61 24.46 -5.36
CA GLY A 34 4.44 23.02 -5.30
C GLY A 34 3.92 22.44 -6.62
N ILE A 35 2.92 23.07 -7.23
CA ILE A 35 2.38 22.69 -8.54
C ILE A 35 3.45 22.79 -9.62
N LYS A 36 4.16 23.92 -9.71
CA LYS A 36 5.26 24.10 -10.66
C LYS A 36 6.36 23.07 -10.49
N THR A 37 6.66 22.69 -9.24
CA THR A 37 7.68 21.66 -8.95
C THR A 37 7.23 20.30 -9.47
N ILE A 38 5.97 19.93 -9.26
CA ILE A 38 5.39 18.67 -9.76
C ILE A 38 5.36 18.66 -11.29
N GLU A 39 4.91 19.75 -11.92
CA GLU A 39 4.85 19.88 -13.39
C GLU A 39 6.24 19.79 -14.04
N ASN A 40 7.26 20.33 -13.37
CA ASN A 40 8.65 20.24 -13.83
C ASN A 40 9.32 18.91 -13.47
N THR A 41 8.70 18.09 -12.62
CA THR A 41 9.22 16.77 -12.27
C THR A 41 8.88 15.80 -13.40
N ARG A 42 9.86 15.58 -14.28
CA ARG A 42 9.74 14.56 -15.33
C ARG A 42 10.20 13.21 -14.79
N LEU A 43 9.26 12.28 -14.68
CA LEU A 43 9.57 10.88 -14.41
C LEU A 43 9.81 10.19 -15.74
N GLN A 44 11.04 9.75 -15.98
CA GLN A 44 11.34 8.92 -17.13
C GLN A 44 10.87 7.50 -16.82
N LEU A 45 9.72 7.14 -17.37
CA LEU A 45 9.18 5.79 -17.26
C LEU A 45 9.62 5.00 -18.48
N GLU A 46 10.38 3.93 -18.24
CA GLU A 46 10.69 2.96 -19.26
C GLU A 46 9.66 1.82 -19.20
N ILE A 47 8.62 1.94 -20.04
CA ILE A 47 7.61 0.89 -20.17
C ILE A 47 8.10 -0.05 -21.27
N ARG A 48 8.46 -1.28 -20.89
CA ARG A 48 8.76 -2.35 -21.84
C ARG A 48 7.62 -3.37 -21.81
N PRO A 49 7.14 -3.83 -22.98
CA PRO A 49 6.16 -4.90 -23.01
C PRO A 49 6.79 -6.17 -22.44
N LEU A 50 6.08 -6.83 -21.52
CA LEU A 50 6.43 -8.18 -21.10
C LEU A 50 6.12 -9.11 -22.28
N THR A 51 7.15 -9.51 -23.01
CA THR A 51 7.02 -10.48 -24.09
C THR A 51 7.24 -11.86 -23.47
N ILE A 52 6.14 -12.55 -23.18
CA ILE A 52 6.20 -13.95 -22.78
C ILE A 52 6.15 -14.75 -24.06
N ASP A 53 7.13 -15.62 -24.26
CA ASP A 53 7.09 -16.59 -25.35
C ASP A 53 5.90 -17.53 -25.11
N ASP A 54 4.99 -17.65 -26.08
CA ASP A 54 3.82 -18.51 -25.98
C ASP A 54 4.22 -19.98 -25.73
N SER A 55 5.43 -20.38 -26.13
CA SER A 55 5.99 -21.70 -25.83
C SER A 55 6.35 -21.91 -24.36
N LEU A 56 6.34 -20.86 -23.54
CA LEU A 56 6.52 -20.93 -22.09
C LEU A 56 5.18 -20.93 -21.32
N VAL A 57 4.06 -20.71 -22.01
CA VAL A 57 2.73 -20.68 -21.40
C VAL A 57 2.02 -22.00 -21.71
N PHE A 58 2.04 -22.90 -20.73
CA PHE A 58 1.26 -24.14 -20.79
C PHE A 58 0.07 -24.02 -19.85
N ILE A 59 -1.13 -24.04 -20.41
CA ILE A 59 -2.36 -24.24 -19.65
C ILE A 59 -2.58 -25.75 -19.64
N GLU A 60 -2.25 -26.40 -18.53
CA GLU A 60 -2.62 -27.81 -18.35
C GLU A 60 -4.14 -27.92 -18.41
N GLU A 61 -4.66 -28.76 -19.30
CA GLU A 61 -6.08 -29.11 -19.30
C GLU A 61 -6.41 -29.72 -17.93
N PHE A 62 -7.40 -29.13 -17.27
CA PHE A 62 -7.92 -29.64 -16.01
C PHE A 62 -8.57 -31.00 -16.27
N GLU A 63 -7.80 -32.07 -16.03
CA GLU A 63 -8.34 -33.42 -15.95
C GLU A 63 -8.88 -33.65 -14.53
N PRO A 64 -10.21 -33.70 -14.32
CA PRO A 64 -10.79 -33.88 -12.99
C PRO A 64 -10.34 -35.16 -12.27
N ASN A 65 -9.76 -36.12 -13.00
CA ASN A 65 -9.27 -37.39 -12.48
C ASN A 65 -7.74 -37.45 -12.28
N LYS A 66 -6.94 -36.46 -12.70
CA LYS A 66 -5.48 -36.48 -12.50
C LYS A 66 -5.08 -36.18 -11.05
N CYS A 67 -5.85 -35.34 -10.35
CA CYS A 67 -5.64 -35.05 -8.95
C CYS A 67 -6.29 -36.11 -8.06
N HIS A 68 -5.69 -37.31 -8.01
CA HIS A 68 -6.05 -38.33 -7.03
C HIS A 68 -5.58 -37.93 -5.62
N LEU A 69 -6.29 -36.99 -4.98
CA LEU A 69 -6.03 -36.55 -3.61
C LEU A 69 -6.21 -37.67 -2.57
N VAL A 70 -6.87 -38.77 -2.96
CA VAL A 70 -7.05 -39.99 -2.15
C VAL A 70 -5.73 -40.67 -1.77
N ASN A 71 -4.65 -40.45 -2.53
CA ASN A 71 -3.33 -41.00 -2.22
C ASN A 71 -2.43 -40.00 -1.46
N LEU A 72 -2.92 -38.79 -1.15
CA LEU A 72 -2.15 -37.87 -0.33
C LEU A 72 -2.07 -38.41 1.09
N THR A 73 -0.85 -38.48 1.61
CA THR A 73 -0.63 -38.71 3.03
C THR A 73 -1.38 -37.68 3.86
N ILE A 74 -1.96 -38.13 4.97
CA ILE A 74 -2.61 -37.25 5.94
C ILE A 74 -1.65 -36.09 6.29
N PRO A 75 -2.11 -34.83 6.23
CA PRO A 75 -1.26 -33.70 6.53
C PRO A 75 -0.69 -33.84 7.95
N TYR A 76 0.63 -33.77 8.08
CA TYR A 76 1.33 -33.86 9.36
C TYR A 76 0.91 -32.75 10.33
N ARG A 77 0.63 -31.56 9.79
CA ARG A 77 0.17 -30.38 10.55
C ARG A 77 -0.56 -29.44 9.61
N THR A 78 -1.60 -28.79 10.11
CA THR A 78 -2.39 -27.81 9.38
C THR A 78 -2.38 -26.47 10.11
N ILE A 79 -2.57 -25.39 9.36
CA ILE A 79 -2.83 -24.07 9.91
C ILE A 79 -4.26 -23.73 9.55
N ASP A 80 -5.05 -23.36 10.55
CA ASP A 80 -6.38 -22.83 10.31
C ASP A 80 -6.27 -21.46 9.66
N CYS A 81 -6.80 -21.42 8.45
CA CYS A 81 -6.83 -20.29 7.54
C CYS A 81 -8.27 -19.85 7.25
N SER A 82 -9.22 -20.23 8.10
CA SER A 82 -10.61 -19.82 7.99
C SER A 82 -10.74 -18.29 8.03
N GLY A 83 -11.50 -17.76 7.07
CA GLY A 83 -11.76 -16.35 6.83
C GLY A 83 -12.62 -16.19 5.58
N GLU A 84 -13.34 -15.07 5.44
CA GLU A 84 -14.30 -14.87 4.34
C GLU A 84 -13.70 -15.01 2.94
N TRP A 85 -12.40 -14.72 2.78
CA TRP A 85 -11.75 -14.60 1.46
C TRP A 85 -10.61 -15.61 1.22
N GLY A 86 -10.36 -16.52 2.17
CA GLY A 86 -9.14 -17.33 2.20
C GLY A 86 -7.88 -16.48 2.46
N PRO A 87 -6.79 -17.07 2.97
CA PRO A 87 -5.57 -16.32 3.22
C PRO A 87 -4.81 -16.07 1.92
N VAL A 88 -4.15 -14.93 1.85
CA VAL A 88 -3.18 -14.64 0.79
C VAL A 88 -1.81 -15.15 1.22
N LEU A 89 -1.11 -15.88 0.34
CA LEU A 89 0.10 -16.65 0.68
C LEU A 89 1.27 -16.30 -0.24
N ALA A 90 2.48 -16.16 0.33
CA ALA A 90 3.75 -16.14 -0.41
C ALA A 90 4.81 -16.99 0.27
N ASN A 91 5.72 -17.59 -0.50
CA ASN A 91 6.77 -18.48 -0.01
C ASN A 91 8.13 -18.10 -0.62
N ASN A 92 9.22 -18.22 0.15
CA ASN A 92 10.61 -18.15 -0.33
C ASN A 92 11.45 -19.40 -0.05
N ASN A 93 10.82 -20.56 0.01
CA ASN A 93 11.36 -21.87 0.40
C ASN A 93 11.78 -22.00 1.87
N ARG A 94 12.06 -20.89 2.56
CA ARG A 94 12.44 -20.88 3.98
C ARG A 94 11.27 -20.52 4.89
N TYR A 95 10.44 -19.61 4.42
CA TYR A 95 9.32 -19.06 5.17
C TYR A 95 8.08 -18.98 4.29
N LEU A 96 6.94 -19.22 4.94
CA LEU A 96 5.62 -18.96 4.41
C LEU A 96 5.10 -17.68 5.05
N LEU A 97 4.65 -16.75 4.22
CA LEU A 97 3.98 -15.54 4.63
C LEU A 97 2.50 -15.70 4.40
N ILE A 98 1.71 -15.44 5.44
CA ILE A 98 0.25 -15.56 5.42
C ILE A 98 -0.36 -14.23 5.84
N ASP A 99 -1.25 -13.68 5.03
CA ASP A 99 -2.16 -12.63 5.49
C ASP A 99 -3.30 -13.24 6.32
N ARG A 100 -3.31 -12.92 7.61
CA ARG A 100 -4.36 -13.27 8.58
C ARG A 100 -4.87 -11.99 9.20
N HIS A 101 -5.70 -11.27 8.45
CA HIS A 101 -6.24 -9.97 8.87
C HIS A 101 -6.60 -9.97 10.38
N PRO A 102 -6.11 -9.01 11.17
CA PRO A 102 -5.37 -7.80 10.77
C PRO A 102 -3.84 -7.95 10.70
N ASN A 103 -3.31 -9.17 10.71
CA ASN A 103 -1.87 -9.43 10.84
C ASN A 103 -1.28 -10.19 9.66
N LEU A 104 -0.10 -9.75 9.24
CA LEU A 104 0.79 -10.53 8.40
C LEU A 104 1.63 -11.45 9.28
N CYS A 105 1.57 -12.76 9.04
CA CYS A 105 2.24 -13.78 9.82
C CYS A 105 3.36 -14.44 9.00
N LEU A 106 4.58 -14.40 9.51
CA LEU A 106 5.71 -15.14 8.97
C LEU A 106 5.81 -16.49 9.68
N ILE A 107 5.90 -17.55 8.90
CA ILE A 107 5.81 -18.94 9.36
C ILE A 107 7.04 -19.70 8.88
N ASN A 108 7.63 -20.51 9.75
CA ASN A 108 8.77 -21.35 9.39
C ASN A 108 8.33 -22.69 8.74
N GLN A 109 9.31 -23.50 8.32
CA GLN A 109 9.05 -24.82 7.74
C GLN A 109 8.37 -25.82 8.70
N LYS A 110 8.38 -25.56 10.02
CA LYS A 110 7.68 -26.36 11.03
C LYS A 110 6.23 -25.90 11.25
N LEU A 111 5.74 -24.97 10.42
CA LEU A 111 4.44 -24.33 10.54
C LEU A 111 4.25 -23.57 11.87
N GLU A 112 5.32 -22.99 12.39
CA GLU A 112 5.31 -22.14 13.57
C GLU A 112 5.37 -20.68 13.16
N ILE A 113 4.54 -19.84 13.79
CA ILE A 113 4.56 -18.39 13.54
C ILE A 113 5.77 -17.79 14.25
N ILE A 114 6.75 -17.32 13.47
CA ILE A 114 7.99 -16.73 13.99
C ILE A 114 7.93 -15.20 14.09
N LYS A 115 7.06 -14.56 13.31
CA LYS A 115 6.84 -13.11 13.36
C LYS A 115 5.39 -12.79 13.03
N LYS A 116 4.82 -11.83 13.75
CA LYS A 116 3.52 -11.22 13.45
C LYS A 116 3.71 -9.73 13.32
N SER A 117 3.10 -9.14 12.30
CA SER A 117 3.15 -7.70 12.10
C SER A 117 1.76 -7.21 11.70
N PRO A 118 1.25 -6.13 12.33
CA PRO A 118 -0.01 -5.54 11.93
C PRO A 118 0.05 -5.12 10.46
N CYS A 119 -0.92 -5.56 9.66
CA CYS A 119 -1.07 -5.09 8.31
C CYS A 119 -1.65 -3.67 8.34
N LYS A 120 -0.79 -2.68 8.08
CA LYS A 120 -1.20 -1.26 8.05
C LYS A 120 -1.95 -0.90 6.76
N PHE A 121 -1.80 -1.73 5.74
CA PHE A 121 -2.49 -1.61 4.47
C PHE A 121 -3.78 -2.41 4.58
N GLY A 122 -4.87 -1.93 3.98
CA GLY A 122 -6.22 -2.49 4.19
C GLY A 122 -6.34 -3.97 3.83
N PHE A 123 -6.87 -4.26 2.64
CA PHE A 123 -7.07 -5.63 2.17
C PHE A 123 -5.98 -6.01 1.18
N ILE A 124 -5.27 -7.11 1.42
CA ILE A 124 -4.31 -7.69 0.47
C ILE A 124 -5.06 -8.71 -0.37
N ARG A 125 -5.01 -8.57 -1.71
CA ARG A 125 -5.61 -9.53 -2.66
C ARG A 125 -4.63 -10.62 -3.07
N ASP A 126 -3.39 -10.22 -3.33
CA ASP A 126 -2.31 -11.08 -3.78
C ASP A 126 -1.01 -10.65 -3.10
N ILE A 127 -0.12 -11.61 -2.84
CA ILE A 127 1.21 -11.35 -2.30
C ILE A 127 2.22 -12.23 -3.02
N CYS A 128 3.33 -11.63 -3.42
CA CYS A 128 4.46 -12.34 -4.03
C CYS A 128 5.71 -12.07 -3.20
N TRP A 129 6.53 -13.11 -3.03
CA TRP A 129 7.80 -12.89 -2.36
C TRP A 129 8.73 -12.07 -3.26
N SER A 130 9.21 -10.94 -2.76
CA SER A 130 10.15 -10.07 -3.48
C SER A 130 11.21 -9.52 -2.52
N SER A 131 12.30 -8.99 -3.07
CA SER A 131 13.32 -8.29 -2.28
C SER A 131 12.72 -7.09 -1.53
N THR A 132 11.82 -6.35 -2.16
CA THR A 132 11.08 -5.25 -1.55
C THR A 132 10.27 -5.72 -0.34
N LEU A 133 9.51 -6.81 -0.49
CA LEU A 133 8.73 -7.38 0.60
C LEU A 133 9.63 -7.85 1.75
N ASN A 134 10.79 -8.41 1.43
CA ASN A 134 11.77 -8.86 2.41
C ASN A 134 12.23 -7.74 3.35
N CYS A 135 12.34 -6.50 2.87
CA CYS A 135 12.70 -5.32 3.68
C CYS A 135 11.67 -4.95 4.76
N PHE A 136 10.41 -5.39 4.62
CA PHE A 136 9.35 -5.11 5.58
C PHE A 136 9.14 -6.25 6.58
N ILE A 137 9.63 -7.45 6.26
CA ILE A 137 9.31 -8.68 6.97
C ILE A 137 10.53 -9.24 7.72
N VAL A 138 11.74 -9.10 7.19
CA VAL A 138 12.98 -9.49 7.89
C VAL A 138 13.41 -8.34 8.79
#